data_AF-A0A346PPP7-F1
#
_entry.id   AF-A0A346PPP7-F1
#
_cell.length_a   1.000
_cell.length_b   1.000
_cell.length_c   1.000
_cell.angle_alpha   90.00
_cell.angle_beta   90.00
_cell.angle_gamma   90.00
#
_symmetry.space_group_name_H-M   'P 1'
#
loop_
_entity.id
_entity.type
_entity.pdbx_description
1 polymer ?
#
loop_
_entity_poly.entity_id
_entity_poly.type
_entity_poly.pdbx_seq_one_letter_code
_entity_poly.pdbx_strand_id
1 'polypeptide(L)'
;MTEHTNAANEQPDDEQASPITFADLQEAENERRRQRKKVIFELPEGDIWFEIRMLTPEEFDQVESAAVEIEEKRNEKKQSVNTTAFKNKLIKEGVTDSSMPDWKNTDRHINILPKNVRNELADAIDEFQELDEETRYGFR
;
A
#
# COMPACT_ATOMS: atom_id res chain seq x y z
N MET A 1 -17.23 -28.26 61.28
CA MET A 1 -15.84 -27.80 61.47
C MET A 1 -15.59 -26.73 60.43
N THR A 2 -15.63 -25.47 60.88
CA THR A 2 -15.26 -24.28 60.12
C THR A 2 -13.89 -23.86 60.61
N GLU A 3 -12.84 -23.99 59.80
CA GLU A 3 -11.61 -23.22 59.97
C GLU A 3 -11.06 -22.83 58.60
N HIS A 4 -10.69 -21.55 58.55
CA HIS A 4 -10.18 -20.79 57.43
C HIS A 4 -8.78 -21.26 57.01
N THR A 5 -8.44 -21.10 55.74
CA THR A 5 -7.12 -20.55 55.37
C THR A 5 -7.24 -19.77 54.06
N ASN A 6 -7.15 -18.45 54.25
CA ASN A 6 -7.05 -17.41 53.25
C ASN A 6 -5.64 -17.47 52.66
N ALA A 7 -5.50 -17.87 51.40
CA ALA A 7 -4.25 -17.70 50.64
C ALA A 7 -4.52 -16.68 49.55
N ALA A 8 -3.93 -15.50 49.73
CA ALA A 8 -3.82 -14.46 48.73
C ALA A 8 -3.34 -15.07 47.41
N ASN A 9 -4.11 -14.92 46.34
CA ASN A 9 -3.60 -15.10 44.99
C ASN A 9 -3.73 -13.74 44.32
N GLU A 10 -2.57 -13.13 44.18
CA GLU A 10 -2.30 -11.82 43.59
C GLU A 10 -3.13 -11.61 42.32
N GLN A 11 -3.81 -10.46 42.26
CA GLN A 11 -4.39 -9.97 41.02
C GLN A 11 -3.26 -9.88 39.98
N PRO A 12 -3.43 -10.42 38.76
CA PRO A 12 -2.40 -10.32 37.75
C PRO A 12 -2.16 -8.85 37.41
N ASP A 13 -0.87 -8.51 37.30
CA ASP A 13 -0.26 -7.30 36.78
C ASP A 13 -1.24 -6.36 36.06
N ASP A 14 -1.34 -5.16 36.61
CA ASP A 14 -1.68 -3.95 35.87
C ASP A 14 -0.65 -3.85 34.72
N GLU A 15 -1.00 -4.43 33.57
CA GLU A 15 -0.29 -4.34 32.31
C GLU A 15 -0.23 -2.84 31.99
N GLN A 16 0.84 -2.19 32.45
CA GLN A 16 1.20 -0.83 32.08
C GLN A 16 1.42 -0.83 30.57
N ALA A 17 0.34 -0.66 29.82
CA ALA A 17 0.40 -0.23 28.43
C ALA A 17 1.16 1.10 28.46
N SER A 18 2.46 1.02 28.20
CA SER A 18 3.30 2.20 28.07
C SER A 18 2.61 3.11 27.06
N PRO A 19 2.40 4.40 27.37
CA PRO A 19 1.71 5.28 26.44
C PRO A 19 2.50 5.28 25.14
N ILE A 20 1.87 4.78 24.06
CA ILE A 20 2.48 4.68 22.75
C ILE A 20 3.03 6.07 22.40
N THR A 21 4.34 6.16 22.26
CA THR A 21 5.00 7.45 22.01
C THR A 21 4.88 7.81 20.53
N PHE A 22 4.99 9.10 20.19
CA PHE A 22 5.02 9.52 18.79
C PHE A 22 6.16 8.87 17.99
N ALA A 23 7.29 8.58 18.65
CA ALA A 23 8.41 7.87 18.04
C ALA A 23 8.05 6.40 17.74
N ASP A 24 7.29 5.75 18.63
CA ASP A 24 6.79 4.38 18.45
C ASP A 24 5.79 4.29 17.28
N LEU A 25 4.88 5.27 17.17
CA LEU A 25 3.97 5.41 16.02
C LEU A 25 4.72 5.61 14.70
N GLN A 26 5.77 6.44 14.71
CA GLN A 26 6.58 6.71 13.52
C GLN A 26 7.42 5.50 13.10
N GLU A 27 7.96 4.74 14.04
CA GLU A 27 8.69 3.50 13.76
C GLU A 27 7.75 2.41 13.23
N ALA A 28 6.57 2.23 13.84
CA ALA A 28 5.54 1.33 13.36
C ALA A 28 5.05 1.70 11.95
N GLU A 29 4.88 3.00 11.65
CA GLU A 29 4.53 3.47 10.30
C GLU A 29 5.66 3.18 9.29
N ASN A 30 6.93 3.39 9.69
CA ASN A 30 8.07 3.05 8.85
C ASN A 30 8.21 1.54 8.60
N GLU A 31 7.94 0.72 9.62
CA GLU A 31 8.02 -0.73 9.54
C GLU A 31 6.86 -1.31 8.72
N ARG A 32 5.66 -0.71 8.82
CA ARG A 32 4.52 -1.00 7.92
C ARG A 32 4.81 -0.58 6.48
N ARG A 33 5.42 0.58 6.23
CA ARG A 33 5.83 1.00 4.88
C ARG A 33 6.90 0.10 4.25
N ARG A 34 7.66 -0.64 5.07
CA ARG A 34 8.57 -1.69 4.59
C ARG A 34 7.87 -2.99 4.24
N GLN A 35 6.57 -3.14 4.59
CA GLN A 35 5.82 -4.31 4.21
C GLN A 35 5.70 -4.38 2.70
N ARG A 36 6.08 -5.54 2.19
CA ARG A 36 6.02 -5.89 0.80
C ARG A 36 5.00 -7.00 0.65
N LYS A 37 4.11 -6.87 -0.33
CA LYS A 37 3.12 -7.88 -0.66
C LYS A 37 3.50 -8.49 -1.99
N LYS A 38 3.42 -9.81 -2.10
CA LYS A 38 3.66 -10.52 -3.35
C LYS A 38 2.32 -10.78 -4.04
N VAL A 39 2.18 -10.30 -5.27
CA VAL A 39 1.00 -10.52 -6.13
C VAL A 39 1.39 -11.49 -7.23
N ILE A 40 0.59 -12.53 -7.46
CA ILE A 40 0.86 -13.60 -8.44
C ILE A 40 -0.26 -13.57 -9.48
N PHE A 41 0.12 -13.62 -10.75
CA PHE A 41 -0.79 -13.72 -11.89
C PHE A 41 -0.53 -15.02 -12.63
N GLU A 42 -1.58 -15.83 -12.76
CA GLU A 42 -1.55 -17.08 -13.52
C GLU A 42 -1.77 -16.75 -15.01
N LEU A 43 -0.76 -17.01 -15.84
CA LEU A 43 -0.83 -16.84 -17.29
C LEU A 43 -0.70 -18.20 -17.99
N PRO A 44 -1.23 -18.34 -19.22
CA PRO A 44 -1.09 -19.60 -19.98
C PRO A 44 0.38 -20.00 -20.25
N GLU A 45 1.31 -19.05 -20.20
CA GLU A 45 2.76 -19.26 -20.40
C GLU A 45 3.52 -19.53 -19.08
N GLY A 46 2.84 -19.46 -17.93
CA GLY A 46 3.40 -19.64 -16.59
C GLY A 46 3.07 -18.49 -15.64
N ASP A 47 3.25 -18.73 -14.34
CA ASP A 47 2.91 -17.74 -13.32
C ASP A 47 3.96 -16.63 -13.25
N ILE A 48 3.49 -15.39 -13.21
CA ILE A 48 4.33 -14.22 -12.99
C ILE A 48 4.02 -13.64 -11.62
N TRP A 49 5.04 -13.20 -10.90
CA TRP A 49 4.84 -12.54 -9.61
C TRP A 49 5.49 -11.16 -9.60
N PHE A 50 4.87 -10.24 -8.85
CA PHE A 50 5.39 -8.92 -8.55
C PHE A 50 5.40 -8.72 -7.05
N GLU A 51 6.48 -8.13 -6.55
CA GLU A 51 6.50 -7.60 -5.20
C GLU A 51 6.05 -6.14 -5.27
N ILE A 52 5.08 -5.77 -4.44
CA ILE A 52 4.53 -4.42 -4.34
C ILE A 52 4.75 -3.88 -2.93
N ARG A 53 4.84 -2.56 -2.82
CA ARG A 53 4.88 -1.81 -1.56
C ARG A 53 3.83 -0.72 -1.56
N MET A 54 3.57 -0.18 -0.38
CA MET A 54 2.86 1.09 -0.27
C MET A 54 3.73 2.24 -0.78
N LEU A 55 3.10 3.18 -1.47
CA LEU A 55 3.73 4.43 -1.86
C LEU A 55 3.75 5.36 -0.64
N THR A 56 4.75 6.22 -0.57
CA THR A 56 4.73 7.34 0.36
C THR A 56 3.70 8.38 -0.10
N PRO A 57 3.20 9.27 0.79
CA PRO A 57 2.28 10.34 0.40
C PRO A 57 2.83 11.23 -0.73
N GLU A 58 4.15 11.48 -0.74
CA GLU A 58 4.80 12.26 -1.80
C GLU A 58 4.80 11.52 -3.15
N GLU A 59 4.98 10.20 -3.14
CA GLU A 59 4.91 9.38 -4.34
C GLU A 59 3.49 9.27 -4.87
N PHE A 60 2.51 9.14 -3.97
CA PHE A 60 1.09 9.11 -4.35
C PHE A 60 0.63 10.45 -4.94
N ASP A 61 1.01 11.58 -4.33
CA ASP A 61 0.74 12.92 -4.88
C ASP A 61 1.35 13.10 -6.29
N GLN A 62 2.55 12.56 -6.52
CA GLN A 62 3.16 12.55 -7.86
C GLN A 62 2.38 11.68 -8.86
N VAL A 63 1.80 10.57 -8.40
CA VAL A 63 0.95 9.71 -9.23
C VAL A 63 -0.34 10.42 -9.60
N GLU A 64 -1.02 11.04 -8.63
CA GLU A 64 -2.23 11.82 -8.85
C GLU A 64 -1.97 13.02 -9.79
N SER A 65 -0.91 13.78 -9.51
CA SER A 65 -0.50 14.92 -10.35
C SER A 65 -0.18 14.52 -11.79
N ALA A 66 0.44 13.35 -12.00
CA ALA A 66 0.71 12.83 -13.34
C ALA A 66 -0.55 12.37 -14.09
N ALA A 67 -1.63 12.06 -13.37
CA ALA A 67 -2.90 11.65 -13.94
C ALA A 67 -3.80 12.83 -14.31
N VAL A 68 -3.56 14.03 -13.78
CA VAL A 68 -4.37 15.21 -14.06
C VAL A 68 -3.89 15.88 -15.34
N GLU A 69 -4.71 15.82 -16.39
CA GLU A 69 -4.53 16.64 -17.59
C GLU A 69 -5.37 17.91 -17.46
N ILE A 70 -4.71 19.07 -17.48
CA ILE A 70 -5.35 20.38 -17.48
C ILE A 70 -5.31 20.93 -18.90
N GLU A 71 -6.46 20.91 -19.59
CA GLU A 71 -6.62 21.66 -20.83
C GLU A 71 -7.10 23.08 -20.50
N GLU A 72 -6.20 24.06 -20.58
CA GLU A 72 -6.56 25.48 -20.49
C GLU A 72 -6.98 26.00 -21.87
N LYS A 73 -8.29 26.12 -22.11
CA LYS A 73 -8.82 26.92 -23.23
C LYS A 73 -9.20 28.31 -22.73
N ARG A 74 -9.15 29.29 -23.65
CA ARG A 74 -9.31 30.75 -23.43
C ARG A 74 -10.47 31.22 -22.53
N ASN A 75 -11.42 30.38 -22.13
CA ASN A 75 -12.51 30.71 -21.21
C ASN A 75 -13.00 29.55 -20.31
N GLU A 76 -12.38 28.36 -20.36
CA GLU A 76 -12.82 27.19 -19.58
C GLU A 76 -11.61 26.33 -19.16
N LYS A 77 -11.53 26.01 -17.87
CA LYS A 77 -10.61 24.99 -17.34
C LYS A 77 -11.35 23.65 -17.33
N LYS A 78 -10.94 22.73 -18.21
CA LYS A 78 -11.44 21.35 -18.17
C LYS A 78 -10.34 20.47 -17.58
N GLN A 79 -10.62 19.91 -16.41
CA GLN A 79 -9.77 18.92 -15.77
C GLN A 79 -10.25 17.54 -16.21
N SER A 80 -9.35 16.74 -16.79
CA SER A 80 -9.62 15.33 -17.08
C SER A 80 -8.60 14.45 -16.36
N VAL A 81 -9.08 13.34 -15.79
CA VAL A 81 -8.21 12.34 -15.15
C VAL A 81 -7.89 11.26 -16.16
N ASN A 82 -6.61 11.10 -16.47
CA ASN A 82 -6.10 10.02 -17.30
C ASN A 82 -5.85 8.77 -16.45
N THR A 83 -6.88 7.94 -16.33
CA THR A 83 -6.84 6.70 -15.53
C THR A 83 -5.74 5.75 -15.99
N THR A 84 -5.36 5.76 -17.29
CA THR A 84 -4.28 4.90 -17.78
C THR A 84 -2.92 5.40 -17.32
N ALA A 85 -2.69 6.72 -17.37
CA ALA A 85 -1.48 7.33 -16.85
C ALA A 85 -1.35 7.11 -15.34
N PHE A 86 -2.46 7.27 -14.59
CA PHE A 86 -2.53 6.98 -13.17
C PHE A 86 -2.08 5.54 -12.86
N LYS A 87 -2.74 4.54 -13.47
CA LYS A 87 -2.44 3.12 -13.23
C LYS A 87 -1.00 2.76 -13.62
N ASN A 88 -0.50 3.27 -14.74
CA ASN A 88 0.90 3.04 -15.14
C ASN A 88 1.89 3.63 -14.11
N LYS A 89 1.61 4.81 -13.58
CA LYS A 89 2.46 5.50 -12.61
C LYS A 89 2.40 4.81 -11.24
N LEU A 90 1.23 4.33 -10.80
CA LEU A 90 1.09 3.47 -9.61
C LEU A 90 2.02 2.25 -9.69
N ILE A 91 1.98 1.50 -10.80
CA ILE A 91 2.82 0.31 -10.98
C ILE A 91 4.30 0.68 -10.96
N LYS A 92 4.66 1.81 -11.60
CA LYS A 92 6.05 2.26 -11.69
C LYS A 92 6.66 2.55 -10.33
N GLU A 93 5.91 3.20 -9.45
CA GLU A 93 6.37 3.58 -8.11
C GLU A 93 6.16 2.45 -7.07
N GLY A 94 5.11 1.64 -7.24
CA GLY A 94 4.66 0.64 -6.28
C GLY A 94 5.28 -0.75 -6.41
N VAL A 95 5.70 -1.16 -7.60
CA VAL A 95 6.41 -2.44 -7.77
C VAL A 95 7.84 -2.30 -7.23
N THR A 96 8.34 -3.28 -6.49
CA THR A 96 9.74 -3.31 -6.02
C THR A 96 10.56 -4.41 -6.66
N ASP A 97 9.92 -5.53 -7.01
CA ASP A 97 10.58 -6.70 -7.57
C ASP A 97 9.63 -7.49 -8.49
N SER A 98 10.17 -8.39 -9.30
CA SER A 98 9.39 -9.20 -10.24
C SER A 98 10.08 -10.53 -10.55
N SER A 99 9.27 -11.55 -10.84
CA SER A 99 9.73 -12.83 -11.35
C SER A 99 10.27 -12.78 -12.78
N MET A 100 10.00 -11.69 -13.51
CA MET A 100 10.40 -11.57 -14.91
C MET A 100 11.90 -11.28 -15.01
N PRO A 101 12.65 -12.04 -15.84
CA PRO A 101 14.06 -11.75 -16.07
C PRO A 101 14.20 -10.35 -16.68
N ASP A 102 15.19 -9.60 -16.19
CA ASP A 102 15.48 -8.23 -16.63
C ASP A 102 14.34 -7.21 -16.43
N TRP A 103 13.38 -7.51 -15.55
CA TRP A 103 12.35 -6.53 -15.21
C TRP A 103 12.97 -5.24 -14.66
N LYS A 104 12.42 -4.13 -15.14
CA LYS A 104 12.75 -2.78 -14.69
C LYS A 104 11.46 -1.98 -14.66
N ASN A 105 11.23 -1.19 -13.62
CA ASN A 105 10.07 -0.30 -13.50
C ASN A 105 10.16 0.88 -14.47
N THR A 106 10.02 0.57 -15.74
CA THR A 106 10.04 1.52 -16.84
C THR A 106 8.72 1.43 -17.57
N ASP A 107 8.29 2.54 -18.15
CA ASP A 107 7.06 2.59 -18.95
C ASP A 107 7.07 1.53 -20.06
N ARG A 108 8.24 1.21 -20.62
CA ARG A 108 8.38 0.15 -21.63
C ARG A 108 7.97 -1.22 -21.09
N HIS A 109 8.48 -1.62 -19.93
CA HIS A 109 8.16 -2.91 -19.33
C HIS A 109 6.73 -2.99 -18.79
N ILE A 110 6.21 -1.88 -18.28
CA ILE A 110 4.79 -1.82 -17.87
C ILE A 110 3.88 -1.94 -19.10
N ASN A 111 4.27 -1.34 -20.22
CA ASN A 111 3.46 -1.36 -21.44
C ASN A 111 3.45 -2.71 -22.18
N ILE A 112 4.43 -3.58 -21.98
CA ILE A 112 4.40 -4.94 -22.54
C ILE A 112 3.48 -5.88 -21.75
N LEU A 113 3.13 -5.54 -20.51
CA LEU A 113 2.20 -6.35 -19.73
C LEU A 113 0.82 -6.37 -20.39
N PRO A 114 0.14 -7.53 -20.41
CA PRO A 114 -1.25 -7.63 -20.79
C PRO A 114 -2.11 -6.61 -20.04
N LYS A 115 -3.10 -6.04 -20.72
CA LYS A 115 -3.94 -4.97 -20.14
C LYS A 115 -4.63 -5.41 -18.84
N ASN A 116 -5.08 -6.67 -18.77
CA ASN A 116 -5.67 -7.24 -17.56
C ASN A 116 -4.67 -7.27 -16.41
N VAL A 117 -3.48 -7.84 -16.61
CA VAL A 117 -2.41 -7.88 -15.59
C VAL A 117 -2.06 -6.49 -15.11
N ARG A 118 -1.94 -5.52 -16.03
CA ARG A 118 -1.61 -4.14 -15.68
C ARG A 118 -2.70 -3.51 -14.81
N ASN A 119 -3.96 -3.67 -15.19
CA ASN A 119 -5.07 -3.15 -14.40
C ASN A 119 -5.08 -3.80 -13.03
N GLU A 120 -5.10 -5.12 -12.95
CA GLU A 120 -5.15 -5.85 -11.69
C GLU A 120 -3.93 -5.57 -10.79
N LEU A 121 -2.73 -5.39 -11.36
CA LEU A 121 -1.55 -4.99 -10.59
C LEU A 121 -1.68 -3.57 -10.03
N ALA A 122 -2.21 -2.62 -10.81
CA ALA A 122 -2.48 -1.27 -10.31
C ALA A 122 -3.57 -1.27 -9.22
N ASP A 123 -4.67 -2.00 -9.44
CA ASP A 123 -5.75 -2.15 -8.46
C ASP A 123 -5.23 -2.84 -7.18
N ALA A 124 -4.34 -3.82 -7.28
CA ALA A 124 -3.73 -4.46 -6.10
C ALA A 124 -2.79 -3.53 -5.31
N ILE A 125 -2.13 -2.58 -5.98
CA ILE A 125 -1.30 -1.55 -5.33
C ILE A 125 -2.21 -0.54 -4.62
N ASP A 126 -3.28 -0.10 -5.29
CA ASP A 126 -4.28 0.84 -4.77
C ASP A 126 -4.98 0.26 -3.53
N GLU A 127 -5.51 -0.97 -3.63
CA GLU A 127 -6.13 -1.68 -2.50
C GLU A 127 -5.14 -1.86 -1.33
N PHE A 128 -3.86 -2.13 -1.62
CA PHE A 128 -2.86 -2.25 -0.57
C PHE A 128 -2.60 -0.92 0.16
N GLN A 129 -2.90 0.23 -0.46
CA GLN A 129 -2.87 1.54 0.21
C GLN A 129 -4.13 1.79 1.02
N GLU A 130 -5.30 1.50 0.45
CA GLU A 130 -6.59 1.71 1.11
C GLU A 130 -6.72 0.86 2.39
N LEU A 131 -6.17 -0.36 2.39
CA LEU A 131 -6.11 -1.22 3.58
C LEU A 131 -5.32 -0.57 4.74
N ASP A 132 -4.36 0.31 4.45
CA ASP A 132 -3.67 1.10 5.48
C ASP A 132 -4.53 2.26 5.97
N GLU A 133 -5.24 2.96 5.07
CA GLU A 133 -6.14 4.07 5.43
C GLU A 133 -7.37 3.64 6.25
N GLU A 134 -8.00 2.50 5.92
CA GLU A 134 -9.12 1.97 6.70
C GLU A 134 -8.66 1.55 8.11
N THR A 135 -7.46 0.97 8.22
CA THR A 135 -6.82 0.70 9.52
C THR A 135 -6.55 2.00 10.28
N ARG A 136 -6.20 3.09 9.59
CA ARG A 136 -5.91 4.41 10.17
C ARG A 136 -7.16 5.12 10.74
N TYR A 137 -8.35 4.86 10.19
CA TYR A 137 -9.61 5.42 10.68
C TYR A 137 -10.19 4.69 11.90
N GLY A 138 -9.78 3.46 12.20
CA GLY A 138 -10.22 2.69 13.37
C GLY A 138 -9.63 3.13 14.72
N PHE A 139 -8.69 4.08 14.72
CA PHE A 139 -8.00 4.56 15.93
C PHE A 139 -8.37 6.00 16.34
N ARG A 140 -9.52 6.52 15.90
CA ARG A 140 -9.99 7.86 16.29
C ARG A 140 -11.17 7.83 17.26
#